data_AF-A0A3B8JRU3-F1
#
_entry.id   AF-A0A3B8JRU3-F1
#
_cell.length_a   1.000
_cell.length_b   1.000
_cell.length_c   1.000
_cell.angle_alpha   90.00
_cell.angle_beta   90.00
_cell.angle_gamma   90.00
#
_symmetry.space_group_name_H-M   'P 1'
#
loop_
_entity.id
_entity.type
_entity.pdbx_description
1 polymer ?
#
loop_
_entity_poly.entity_id
_entity_poly.type
_entity_poly.pdbx_seq_one_letter_code
_entity_poly.pdbx_strand_id
1 'polypeptide(L)'
;SAKGTAHGSSVGRIDKLLQNRLGEQTWIRIEQPIVLDDFSEPEPDVAVVRIDPLDYADHHPTPSEIYLIIEAADSSFKYDRETKAKAYAKSEIADYWVLDVN
;
A
#
# COMPACT_ATOMS: atom_id res chain seq x y z
N SER A 1 11.64 15.06 -0.72
CA SER A 1 11.03 16.20 0.00
C SER A 1 10.04 15.65 1.02
N ALA A 2 9.66 16.43 2.02
CA ALA A 2 8.58 16.00 2.92
C ALA A 2 7.26 15.86 2.13
N LYS A 3 6.45 14.86 2.50
CA LYS A 3 5.09 14.68 1.97
C LYS A 3 4.19 15.84 2.43
N GLY A 4 3.21 16.20 1.60
CA GLY A 4 2.26 17.27 1.88
C GLY A 4 1.32 16.95 3.06
N THR A 5 0.75 17.98 3.68
CA THR A 5 -0.15 17.81 4.84
C THR A 5 -1.43 17.05 4.48
N ALA A 6 -1.99 17.30 3.28
CA ALA A 6 -3.17 16.59 2.77
C ALA A 6 -2.89 15.09 2.64
N HIS A 7 -1.76 14.73 2.03
CA HIS A 7 -1.28 13.35 1.93
C HIS A 7 -1.13 12.69 3.31
N GLY A 8 -0.32 13.28 4.20
CA GLY A 8 -0.05 12.69 5.52
C GLY A 8 -1.33 12.52 6.36
N SER A 9 -2.23 13.51 6.32
CA SER A 9 -3.51 13.42 7.03
C SER A 9 -4.45 12.35 6.45
N SER A 10 -4.40 12.12 5.13
CA SER A 10 -5.21 11.11 4.46
C SER A 10 -4.71 9.71 4.79
N VAL A 11 -3.40 9.47 4.69
CA VAL A 11 -2.77 8.19 5.08
C VAL A 11 -3.09 7.84 6.53
N GLY A 12 -2.92 8.78 7.47
CA GLY A 12 -3.25 8.53 8.88
C GLY A 12 -4.75 8.27 9.14
N ARG A 13 -5.66 8.86 8.36
CA ARG A 13 -7.10 8.57 8.45
C ARG A 13 -7.45 7.20 7.88
N ILE A 14 -6.82 6.82 6.78
CA ILE A 14 -6.96 5.49 6.16
C ILE A 14 -6.48 4.43 7.14
N ASP A 15 -5.29 4.59 7.71
CA ASP A 15 -4.71 3.68 8.70
C ASP A 15 -5.68 3.45 9.88
N LYS A 16 -6.09 4.55 10.52
CA LYS A 16 -7.05 4.49 11.63
C LYS A 16 -8.37 3.83 11.23
N LEU A 17 -8.89 4.12 10.04
CA LEU A 17 -10.14 3.53 9.57
C LEU A 17 -9.99 2.01 9.38
N LEU A 18 -8.95 1.58 8.69
CA LEU A 18 -8.72 0.17 8.35
C LEU A 18 -8.40 -0.66 9.60
N GLN A 19 -7.56 -0.17 10.50
CA GLN A 19 -7.30 -0.84 11.78
C GLN A 19 -8.60 -1.05 12.57
N ASN A 20 -9.48 -0.04 12.65
CA ASN A 20 -10.75 -0.16 13.36
C ASN A 20 -11.76 -1.11 12.69
N ARG A 21 -11.69 -1.27 11.36
CA ARG A 21 -12.67 -2.05 10.59
C ARG A 21 -12.26 -3.49 10.37
N LEU A 22 -10.97 -3.73 10.16
CA LEU A 22 -10.42 -5.05 9.86
C LEU A 22 -9.90 -5.74 11.13
N GLY A 23 -9.46 -4.97 12.12
CA GLY A 23 -8.98 -5.50 13.40
C GLY A 23 -7.80 -6.44 13.19
N GLU A 24 -7.80 -7.57 13.90
CA GLU A 24 -6.72 -8.57 13.90
C GLU A 24 -6.75 -9.52 12.69
N GLN A 25 -7.66 -9.32 11.72
CA GLN A 25 -7.76 -10.19 10.54
C GLN A 25 -6.67 -9.92 9.49
N THR A 26 -6.07 -8.74 9.54
CA THR A 26 -5.09 -8.24 8.55
C THR A 26 -4.10 -7.31 9.24
N TRP A 27 -2.90 -7.17 8.70
CA TRP A 27 -1.98 -6.11 9.11
C TRP A 27 -2.03 -4.95 8.14
N ILE A 28 -2.18 -3.73 8.67
CA ILE A 28 -2.02 -2.48 7.91
C ILE A 28 -0.57 -2.03 8.00
N ARG A 29 0.13 -2.02 6.87
CA ARG A 29 1.51 -1.51 6.76
C ARG A 29 1.49 -0.15 6.09
N ILE A 30 2.18 0.82 6.69
CA ILE A 30 2.22 2.21 6.25
C ILE A 30 3.63 2.55 5.82
N GLU A 31 3.81 3.02 4.58
CA GLU A 31 5.12 3.42 4.03
C GLU A 31 6.18 2.32 4.27
N GLN A 32 5.85 1.08 3.89
CA GLN A 32 6.74 -0.07 4.03
C GLN A 32 6.85 -0.83 2.70
N PRO A 33 8.03 -1.40 2.40
CA PRO A 33 8.24 -2.13 1.14
C PRO A 33 7.37 -3.39 1.04
N ILE A 34 6.99 -3.70 -0.19
CA ILE A 34 6.40 -4.98 -0.62
C ILE A 34 7.26 -5.57 -1.74
N VAL A 35 7.18 -6.87 -2.00
CA VAL A 35 7.84 -7.50 -3.16
C VAL A 35 6.84 -7.60 -4.32
N LEU A 36 7.24 -7.16 -5.51
CA LEU A 36 6.51 -7.42 -6.75
C LEU A 36 7.11 -8.57 -7.57
N ASP A 37 8.44 -8.63 -7.60
CA ASP A 37 9.27 -9.64 -8.26
C ASP A 37 10.72 -9.57 -7.72
N ASP A 38 11.63 -10.39 -8.26
CA ASP A 38 13.04 -10.46 -7.85
C ASP A 38 13.83 -9.14 -7.98
N PHE A 39 13.27 -8.13 -8.67
CA PHE A 39 13.96 -6.87 -9.00
C PHE A 39 13.18 -5.64 -8.54
N SER A 40 12.01 -5.78 -7.93
CA SER A 40 11.12 -4.67 -7.62
C SER A 40 10.49 -4.78 -6.23
N GLU A 41 10.87 -3.83 -5.37
CA GLU A 41 10.34 -3.68 -4.01
C GLU A 41 9.82 -2.27 -3.75
N PRO A 42 8.66 -1.87 -4.30
CA PRO A 42 8.11 -0.54 -4.07
C PRO A 42 7.60 -0.38 -2.64
N GLU A 43 7.55 0.88 -2.18
CA GLU A 43 7.02 1.29 -0.88
C GLU A 43 5.68 2.02 -1.06
N PRO A 44 4.54 1.30 -1.02
CA PRO A 44 3.22 1.93 -1.06
C PRO A 44 2.91 2.74 0.21
N ASP A 45 2.04 3.74 0.09
CA ASP A 45 1.61 4.53 1.25
C ASP A 45 0.85 3.68 2.28
N VAL A 46 -0.04 2.80 1.80
CA VAL A 46 -0.77 1.83 2.64
C VAL A 46 -0.86 0.49 1.92
N ALA A 47 -0.52 -0.59 2.62
CA ALA A 47 -0.78 -1.96 2.20
C ALA A 47 -1.58 -2.71 3.27
N VAL A 48 -2.68 -3.34 2.87
CA VAL A 48 -3.42 -4.30 3.71
C VAL A 48 -2.91 -5.68 3.37
N VAL A 49 -2.29 -6.35 4.33
CA VAL A 49 -1.61 -7.63 4.11
C VAL A 49 -2.14 -8.70 5.06
N ARG A 50 -1.87 -9.95 4.72
CA ARG A 50 -2.12 -11.10 5.56
C ARG A 50 -1.35 -10.97 6.88
N ILE A 51 -1.89 -11.57 7.95
CA ILE A 51 -1.12 -11.79 9.17
C ILE A 51 -0.09 -12.89 8.90
N ASP A 52 1.19 -12.55 9.02
CA ASP A 52 2.30 -13.48 8.94
C ASP A 52 2.75 -13.89 10.36
N PRO A 53 2.97 -15.18 10.67
CA PRO A 53 3.38 -15.63 11.99
C PRO A 53 4.71 -15.07 12.51
N LEU A 54 5.57 -14.57 11.61
CA LEU A 54 6.87 -13.96 11.95
C LEU A 54 6.86 -12.44 11.74
N ASP A 55 5.68 -11.84 11.59
CA ASP A 55 5.52 -10.42 11.33
C ASP A 55 6.39 -9.92 10.17
N TYR A 56 6.55 -10.72 9.11
CA TYR A 56 7.36 -10.36 7.94
C TYR A 56 8.83 -10.03 8.30
N ALA A 57 9.35 -10.60 9.39
CA ALA A 57 10.73 -10.35 9.82
C ALA A 57 11.79 -10.97 8.88
N ASP A 58 11.39 -11.95 8.07
CA ASP A 58 12.25 -12.70 7.16
C ASP A 58 12.01 -12.39 5.66
N HIS A 59 10.91 -11.72 5.31
CA HIS A 59 10.59 -11.28 3.95
C HIS A 59 9.59 -10.12 3.95
N HIS A 60 9.53 -9.34 2.87
CA HIS A 60 8.43 -8.39 2.66
C HIS A 60 7.20 -9.10 2.05
N PRO A 61 5.98 -8.60 2.27
CA PRO A 61 4.76 -9.20 1.72
C PRO A 61 4.87 -9.38 0.20
N THR A 62 4.58 -10.60 -0.25
CA THR A 62 4.52 -10.94 -1.66
C THR A 62 3.15 -10.62 -2.24
N PRO A 63 2.97 -10.59 -3.58
CA PRO A 63 1.67 -10.24 -4.16
C PRO A 63 0.51 -11.13 -3.69
N SER A 64 0.78 -12.40 -3.43
CA SER A 64 -0.22 -13.36 -2.92
C SER A 64 -0.70 -13.10 -1.49
N GLU A 65 -0.02 -12.21 -0.77
CA GLU A 65 -0.28 -11.89 0.64
C GLU A 65 -0.81 -10.47 0.82
N ILE A 66 -1.00 -9.74 -0.30
CA ILE A 66 -1.51 -8.38 -0.31
C ILE A 66 -2.98 -8.42 -0.71
N TYR A 67 -3.84 -7.92 0.17
CA TYR A 67 -5.26 -7.77 -0.09
C TYR A 67 -5.60 -6.46 -0.81
N LEU A 68 -4.88 -5.37 -0.49
CA LEU A 68 -5.15 -4.05 -1.04
C LEU A 68 -3.91 -3.16 -0.94
N ILE A 69 -3.63 -2.40 -2.00
CA ILE A 69 -2.69 -1.26 -1.97
C ILE A 69 -3.47 0.04 -2.15
N ILE A 70 -3.12 1.06 -1.36
CA ILE A 70 -3.66 2.42 -1.50
C ILE A 70 -2.50 3.41 -1.61
N GLU A 71 -2.57 4.28 -2.62
CA GLU A 71 -1.66 5.41 -2.81
C GLU A 71 -2.43 6.72 -2.64
N ALA A 72 -1.92 7.63 -1.83
CA ALA A 72 -2.44 8.97 -1.64
C ALA A 72 -1.71 9.95 -2.58
N ALA A 73 -2.35 10.27 -3.69
CA ALA A 73 -1.75 11.07 -4.74
C ALA A 73 -2.05 12.56 -4.59
N ASP A 74 -1.00 13.35 -4.43
CA ASP A 74 -1.05 14.81 -4.59
C ASP A 74 -0.67 15.15 -6.04
N SER A 75 0.60 15.41 -6.31
CA SER A 75 1.10 15.65 -7.68
C SER A 75 1.38 14.37 -8.47
N SER A 76 1.33 13.20 -7.82
CA SER A 76 1.68 11.90 -8.41
C SER A 76 0.51 11.18 -9.07
N PHE A 77 -0.70 11.75 -9.08
CA PHE A 77 -1.94 11.06 -9.48
C PHE A 77 -1.85 10.34 -10.83
N LYS A 78 -1.26 10.98 -11.84
CA LYS A 78 -1.07 10.35 -13.16
C LYS A 78 -0.12 9.15 -13.09
N TYR A 79 0.99 9.29 -12.36
CA TYR A 79 1.97 8.22 -12.22
C TYR A 79 1.39 7.00 -11.49
N ASP A 80 0.66 7.24 -10.40
CA ASP A 80 0.02 6.19 -9.61
C ASP A 80 -1.04 5.45 -10.45
N ARG A 81 -1.90 6.21 -11.14
CA ARG A 81 -2.98 5.66 -11.96
C ARG A 81 -2.50 4.93 -13.23
N GLU A 82 -1.42 5.39 -13.87
CA GLU A 82 -1.00 4.85 -15.18
C GLU A 82 0.20 3.90 -15.12
N THR A 83 1.14 4.14 -14.21
CA THR A 83 2.38 3.38 -14.10
C THR A 83 2.29 2.36 -12.97
N LYS A 84 2.05 2.79 -11.73
CA LYS A 84 1.97 1.88 -10.58
C LYS A 84 0.82 0.89 -10.72
N ALA A 85 -0.36 1.34 -11.15
CA ALA A 85 -1.50 0.46 -11.43
C ALA A 85 -1.13 -0.72 -12.37
N LYS A 86 -0.35 -0.47 -13.42
CA LYS A 86 0.09 -1.51 -14.35
C LYS A 86 1.13 -2.43 -13.73
N ALA A 87 2.04 -1.91 -12.91
CA ALA A 87 3.02 -2.72 -12.21
C ALA A 87 2.31 -3.68 -11.23
N TYR A 88 1.42 -3.17 -10.39
CA TYR A 88 0.66 -3.98 -9.43
C TYR A 88 -0.26 -4.99 -10.11
N ALA A 89 -0.95 -4.61 -11.18
CA ALA A 89 -1.78 -5.55 -11.94
C ALA A 89 -0.95 -6.67 -12.60
N LYS A 90 0.27 -6.39 -13.07
CA LYS A 90 1.16 -7.41 -13.64
C LYS A 90 1.66 -8.41 -12.59
N SER A 91 1.80 -7.98 -11.34
CA SER A 91 2.14 -8.83 -10.20
C SER A 91 0.92 -9.53 -9.59
N GLU A 92 -0.24 -9.48 -10.25
CA GLU A 92 -1.49 -10.15 -9.81
C GLU A 92 -2.07 -9.62 -8.49
N ILE A 93 -1.75 -8.38 -8.12
CA ILE A 93 -2.39 -7.70 -6.98
C ILE A 93 -3.80 -7.29 -7.41
N ALA A 94 -4.80 -7.87 -6.74
CA ALA A 94 -6.20 -7.77 -7.15
C ALA A 94 -6.76 -6.35 -7.00
N ASP A 95 -6.51 -5.70 -5.86
CA ASP A 95 -7.08 -4.41 -5.52
C ASP A 95 -6.00 -3.34 -5.32
N TYR A 96 -6.13 -2.27 -6.10
CA TYR A 96 -5.25 -1.09 -6.07
C TYR A 96 -6.06 0.19 -6.19
N TRP A 97 -5.98 1.05 -5.17
CA TRP A 97 -6.70 2.33 -5.14
C TRP A 97 -5.74 3.51 -5.15
N VAL A 98 -6.14 4.57 -5.85
CA VAL A 98 -5.47 5.87 -5.81
C VAL A 98 -6.45 6.88 -5.25
N LEU A 99 -6.09 7.48 -4.11
CA LEU A 99 -6.83 8.57 -3.51
C LEU A 99 -6.23 9.89 -3.99
N ASP A 100 -6.97 10.62 -4.81
CA ASP A 100 -6.63 12.01 -5.13
C ASP A 100 -6.88 12.90 -3.89
N VAL A 101 -5.86 13.61 -3.44
CA VAL A 101 -5.94 14.50 -2.26
C VAL A 101 -5.97 15.99 -2.61
N ASN A 102 -6.17 16.32 -3.90
CA ASN A 102 -6.26 17.69 -4.43
C ASN A 102 -7.68 18.13 -4.81
#